data_AF-A0A060BYR4-F1
#
_entry.id   AF-A0A060BYR4-F1
#
_cell.length_a   1.000
_cell.length_b   1.000
_cell.length_c   1.000
_cell.angle_alpha   90.00
_cell.angle_beta   90.00
_cell.angle_gamma   90.00
#
_symmetry.space_group_name_H-M   'P 1'
#
loop_
_entity.id
_entity.type
_entity.pdbx_description
1 polymer ?
#
loop_
_entity_poly.entity_id
_entity_poly.type
_entity_poly.pdbx_seq_one_letter_code
_entity_poly.pdbx_strand_id
1 'polypeptide(L)'
;PYRDYYIWKDPVDGKEPNNWVSKFSGSAWELEPTSGQYYLHLYEKTMPDLNWENPKLRKEILTMMKWWGEKGIDGFRLDVINNISKNQSSLMTR
;
A
#
# COMPACT_ATOMS: atom_id res chain seq x y z
N PRO A 1 -13.16 -4.11 8.92
CA PRO A 1 -12.00 -4.32 9.83
C PRO A 1 -10.61 -4.11 9.19
N TYR A 2 -10.43 -4.46 7.91
CA TYR A 2 -9.12 -4.44 7.23
C TYR A 2 -8.98 -3.36 6.15
N ARG A 3 -9.95 -2.45 6.01
CA ARG A 3 -9.92 -1.42 4.96
C ARG A 3 -8.63 -0.61 5.02
N ASP A 4 -8.26 -0.16 6.21
CA ASP A 4 -7.09 0.70 6.46
C ASP A 4 -5.75 -0.05 6.42
N TYR A 5 -5.74 -1.33 6.03
CA TYR A 5 -4.49 -2.07 5.79
C TYR A 5 -3.87 -1.68 4.45
N TYR A 6 -4.69 -1.13 3.55
CA TYR A 6 -4.27 -0.62 2.26
C TYR A 6 -4.53 0.87 2.18
N ILE A 7 -4.01 1.50 1.13
CA ILE A 7 -4.11 2.93 0.92
C ILE A 7 -5.29 3.19 -0.03
N TRP A 8 -6.31 3.87 0.49
CA TRP A 8 -7.53 4.23 -0.25
C TRP A 8 -7.70 5.74 -0.28
N LYS A 9 -8.22 6.26 -1.40
CA LYS A 9 -8.54 7.68 -1.56
C LYS A 9 -9.79 7.85 -2.43
N ASP A 10 -10.53 8.91 -2.14
CA ASP A 10 -11.64 9.33 -2.98
C ASP A 10 -11.12 9.89 -4.33
N PRO A 11 -11.94 9.81 -5.39
CA PRO A 11 -11.64 10.48 -6.66
C PRO A 11 -11.47 12.00 -6.47
N VAL A 12 -10.55 12.61 -7.21
CA VAL A 12 -10.37 14.07 -7.26
C VAL A 12 -10.76 14.57 -8.66
N ASP A 13 -11.82 15.37 -8.74
CA ASP A 13 -12.48 15.79 -9.99
C ASP A 13 -12.92 14.62 -10.88
N GLY A 14 -13.39 13.52 -10.27
CA GLY A 14 -13.80 12.31 -10.99
C GLY A 14 -12.66 11.50 -11.61
N LYS A 15 -11.41 11.79 -11.23
CA LYS A 15 -10.20 11.10 -11.67
C LYS A 15 -9.39 10.58 -10.49
N GLU A 16 -8.26 9.98 -10.78
CA GLU A 16 -7.30 9.48 -9.81
C GLU A 16 -6.87 10.58 -8.81
N PRO A 17 -6.57 10.22 -7.54
CA PRO A 17 -6.24 11.18 -6.49
C PRO A 17 -5.05 12.10 -6.79
N ASN A 18 -4.06 11.60 -7.53
CA ASN A 18 -2.92 12.35 -8.01
C ASN A 18 -2.39 11.75 -9.33
N ASN A 19 -1.30 12.32 -9.86
CA ASN A 19 -0.69 11.93 -11.14
C ASN A 19 0.39 10.83 -11.02
N TRP A 20 0.44 10.09 -9.92
CA TRP A 20 1.47 9.07 -9.73
C TRP A 20 1.35 7.94 -10.75
N VAL A 21 2.50 7.54 -11.27
CA VAL A 21 2.63 6.50 -12.30
C VAL A 21 3.17 5.23 -11.63
N SER A 22 2.56 4.08 -11.92
CA SER A 22 3.07 2.79 -11.47
C SER A 22 4.44 2.53 -12.08
N LYS A 23 5.31 1.83 -11.34
CA LYS A 23 6.61 1.37 -11.87
C LYS A 23 6.45 0.39 -13.04
N PHE A 24 5.26 -0.17 -13.24
CA PHE A 24 4.90 -1.04 -14.35
C PHE A 24 4.08 -0.34 -15.44
N SER A 25 4.11 1.00 -15.48
CA SER A 25 3.36 1.86 -16.40
C SER A 25 1.88 2.00 -16.05
N GLY A 26 1.26 3.08 -16.54
CA GLY A 26 -0.11 3.45 -16.21
C GLY A 26 -0.24 4.13 -14.85
N SER A 27 -1.47 4.41 -14.45
CA SER A 27 -1.77 5.02 -13.15
C SER A 27 -1.28 4.11 -12.01
N ALA A 28 -0.82 4.72 -10.91
CA ALA A 28 -0.60 4.01 -9.64
C ALA A 28 -1.90 3.81 -8.84
N TRP A 29 -3.05 4.21 -9.39
CA TRP A 29 -4.35 4.14 -8.74
C TRP A 29 -5.32 3.33 -9.58
N GLU A 30 -6.02 2.41 -8.94
CA GLU A 30 -7.06 1.60 -9.56
C GLU A 30 -8.39 1.81 -8.83
N LEU A 31 -9.46 2.06 -9.59
CA LEU A 31 -10.80 2.28 -9.06
C LEU A 31 -11.42 0.94 -8.61
N GLU A 32 -11.94 0.91 -7.39
CA GLU A 32 -12.76 -0.21 -6.90
C GLU A 32 -14.26 0.16 -7.06
N PRO A 33 -15.00 -0.48 -7.98
CA PRO A 33 -16.34 -0.02 -8.35
C PRO A 33 -17.37 -0.04 -7.22
N THR A 34 -17.21 -0.94 -6.25
CA THR A 34 -18.18 -1.14 -5.16
C THR A 34 -18.17 0.03 -4.17
N SER A 35 -16.99 0.54 -3.82
CA SER A 35 -16.82 1.68 -2.92
C SER A 35 -16.70 3.01 -3.65
N GLY A 36 -16.38 3.01 -4.95
CA GLY A 36 -16.12 4.22 -5.72
C GLY A 36 -14.79 4.90 -5.35
N GLN A 37 -13.93 4.24 -4.59
CA GLN A 37 -12.62 4.76 -4.17
C GLN A 37 -11.49 4.11 -4.98
N TYR A 38 -10.36 4.81 -5.07
CA TYR A 38 -9.13 4.29 -5.65
C TYR A 38 -8.26 3.64 -4.57
N TYR A 39 -7.62 2.52 -4.89
CA TYR A 39 -6.51 1.97 -4.10
C TYR A 39 -5.16 2.23 -4.78
N LEU A 40 -4.12 2.44 -3.97
CA LEU A 40 -2.75 2.62 -4.48
C LEU A 40 -2.10 1.27 -4.80
N HIS A 41 -1.44 1.20 -5.96
CA HIS A 41 -0.50 0.15 -6.34
C HIS A 41 0.71 0.76 -7.06
N LEU A 42 1.90 0.69 -6.46
CA LEU A 42 3.15 1.19 -7.06
C LEU A 42 3.72 0.24 -8.13
N TYR A 43 3.16 -0.96 -8.24
CA TYR A 43 3.57 -2.03 -9.15
C TYR A 43 2.34 -2.56 -9.90
N GLU A 44 2.18 -3.88 -9.98
CA GLU A 44 1.02 -4.55 -10.58
C GLU A 44 -0.28 -4.16 -9.87
N LYS A 45 -1.40 -4.14 -10.61
CA LYS A 45 -2.73 -3.81 -10.06
C LYS A 45 -3.15 -4.79 -8.97
N THR A 46 -2.72 -6.04 -9.11
CA THR A 46 -2.98 -7.11 -8.13
C THR A 46 -2.13 -6.98 -6.84
N MET A 47 -1.25 -5.99 -6.76
CA MET A 47 -0.33 -5.76 -5.63
C MET A 47 -0.65 -4.43 -4.90
N PRO A 48 -1.77 -4.33 -4.17
CA PRO A 48 -2.13 -3.11 -3.46
C PRO A 48 -1.12 -2.79 -2.36
N ASP A 49 -0.73 -1.52 -2.29
CA ASP A 49 0.23 -1.05 -1.31
C ASP A 49 -0.34 -1.09 0.11
N LEU A 50 0.44 -1.71 1.00
CA LEU A 50 0.16 -1.74 2.42
C LEU A 50 0.31 -0.34 3.04
N ASN A 51 -0.64 0.01 3.91
CA ASN A 51 -0.65 1.26 4.66
C ASN A 51 0.26 1.13 5.90
N TRP A 52 1.53 1.44 5.72
CA TRP A 52 2.49 1.41 6.82
C TRP A 52 2.23 2.48 7.88
N GLU A 53 1.30 3.43 7.75
CA GLU A 53 0.92 4.31 8.89
C GLU A 53 -0.02 3.61 9.88
N ASN A 54 -0.63 2.47 9.51
CA ASN A 54 -1.53 1.72 10.38
C ASN A 54 -0.75 0.90 11.45
N PRO A 55 -0.92 1.19 12.76
CA PRO A 55 -0.18 0.50 13.81
C PRO A 55 -0.58 -0.98 13.95
N LYS A 56 -1.83 -1.34 13.63
CA LYS A 56 -2.30 -2.73 13.69
C LYS A 56 -1.61 -3.57 12.62
N LEU A 57 -1.53 -3.05 11.39
CA LEU A 57 -0.83 -3.71 10.30
C LEU A 57 0.66 -3.91 10.63
N ARG A 58 1.34 -2.86 11.13
CA ARG A 58 2.75 -2.97 11.55
C ARG A 58 2.95 -4.09 12.57
N LYS A 59 2.07 -4.17 13.57
CA LYS A 59 2.12 -5.22 14.60
C LYS A 59 1.96 -6.62 13.99
N GLU A 60 1.03 -6.78 13.05
CA GLU A 60 0.78 -8.08 12.41
C GLU A 60 1.94 -8.51 11.50
N ILE A 61 2.56 -7.59 10.75
CA ILE A 61 3.76 -7.88 9.96
C ILE A 61 4.92 -8.30 10.88
N LEU A 62 5.17 -7.57 11.97
CA LEU A 62 6.23 -7.93 12.92
C LEU A 62 5.96 -9.29 13.59
N THR A 63 4.70 -9.59 13.88
CA THR A 63 4.29 -10.91 14.41
C THR A 63 4.58 -12.03 13.40
N MET A 64 4.26 -11.81 12.13
CA MET A 64 4.57 -12.75 11.03
C MET A 64 6.09 -12.93 10.84
N MET A 65 6.86 -11.85 10.87
CA MET A 65 8.33 -11.92 10.78
C MET A 65 8.92 -12.71 11.96
N LYS A 66 8.40 -12.50 13.19
CA LYS A 66 8.83 -13.25 14.37
C LYS A 66 8.53 -14.75 14.22
N TRP A 67 7.34 -15.10 13.72
CA TRP A 67 6.96 -16.50 13.47
C TRP A 67 7.94 -17.21 12.52
N TRP A 68 8.42 -16.52 11.49
CA TRP A 68 9.47 -17.06 10.61
C TRP A 68 10.82 -17.19 11.32
N GLY A 69 11.19 -16.22 12.15
CA GLY A 69 12.40 -16.30 12.99
C GLY A 69 12.36 -17.48 13.97
N GLU A 70 11.21 -17.75 14.58
CA GLU A 70 10.99 -18.90 15.48
C GLU A 70 11.10 -20.26 14.75
N LYS A 71 11.05 -20.28 13.42
CA LYS A 71 11.32 -21.48 12.60
C LYS A 71 12.81 -21.71 12.31
N GLY A 72 13.68 -20.79 12.72
CA GLY A 72 15.13 -20.95 12.60
C GLY A 72 15.73 -20.48 11.27
N ILE A 73 15.12 -19.48 10.60
CA ILE A 73 15.79 -18.80 9.48
C ILE A 73 16.86 -17.83 10.00
N ASP A 74 17.92 -17.62 9.23
CA ASP A 74 19.05 -16.77 9.63
C ASP A 74 18.87 -15.29 9.27
N GLY A 75 17.81 -14.94 8.52
CA GLY A 75 17.52 -13.54 8.17
C GLY A 75 16.54 -13.36 7.03
N PHE A 76 16.37 -12.10 6.63
CA PHE A 76 15.46 -11.71 5.54
C PHE A 76 16.18 -10.81 4.53
N ARG A 77 15.91 -11.04 3.25
CA ARG A 77 16.09 -10.00 2.21
C ARG A 77 14.76 -9.26 2.09
N LEU A 78 14.74 -7.98 2.46
CA LEU A 78 13.52 -7.17 2.44
C LEU A 78 13.32 -6.56 1.04
N ASP A 79 12.33 -7.05 0.33
CA ASP A 79 12.00 -6.56 -1.01
C ASP A 79 11.40 -5.15 -0.95
N VAL A 80 11.89 -4.24 -1.80
CA VAL A 80 11.27 -2.93 -2.05
C VAL A 80 11.07 -2.06 -0.79
N ILE A 81 11.79 -2.38 0.30
CA ILE A 81 11.58 -1.79 1.63
C ILE A 81 11.71 -0.26 1.65
N ASN A 82 12.47 0.31 0.72
CA ASN A 82 12.64 1.75 0.56
C ASN A 82 11.36 2.48 0.15
N ASN A 83 10.34 1.78 -0.36
CA ASN A 83 9.09 2.40 -0.81
C ASN A 83 7.94 2.23 0.19
N ILE A 84 8.15 1.70 1.41
CA ILE A 84 7.03 1.41 2.32
C ILE A 84 6.37 2.66 2.92
N SER A 85 7.12 3.76 3.06
CA SER A 85 6.63 4.99 3.66
C SER A 85 6.01 5.91 2.60
N LYS A 86 4.75 6.30 2.81
CA LYS A 86 4.05 7.33 2.03
C LYS A 86 3.34 8.24 3.01
N ASN A 87 3.57 9.54 2.90
CA ASN A 87 2.82 10.50 3.69
C ASN A 87 1.37 10.54 3.17
N GLN A 88 0.42 10.05 3.96
CA GLN A 88 -0.98 9.94 3.55
C GLN A 88 -1.64 11.29 3.23
N SER A 89 -1.15 12.39 3.82
CA SER A 89 -1.67 13.74 3.56
C SER A 89 -1.21 14.31 2.22
N SER A 90 -0.02 13.95 1.76
CA SER A 90 0.50 14.41 0.45
C SER A 90 -0.08 13.62 -0.73
N LEU A 91 -0.80 12.51 -0.48
CA LEU A 91 -1.41 11.70 -1.54
C LEU A 91 -2.64 12.34 -2.18
N MET A 92 -3.18 13.43 -1.60
CA MET A 92 -4.31 14.18 -2.15
C MET A 92 -3.89 15.48 -2.84
N THR A 93 -2.59 15.71 -3.00
CA THR A 93 -2.05 16.91 -3.67
C THR A 93 -1.67 16.54 -5.10
N ARG A 94 -2.15 17.31 -6.07
CA ARG A 94 -1.70 17.25 -7.47
C ARG A 94 -0.36 17.93 -7.64
#